data_AF-A0A5N9A4S3-F1
#
_entry.id   AF-A0A5N9A4S3-F1
#
_cell.length_a   1.000
_cell.length_b   1.000
_cell.length_c   1.000
_cell.angle_alpha   90.00
_cell.angle_beta   90.00
_cell.angle_gamma   90.00
#
_symmetry.space_group_name_H-M   'P 1'
#
loop_
_entity.id
_entity.type
_entity.pdbx_description
1 polymer ?
#
loop_
_entity_poly.entity_id
_entity_poly.type
_entity_poly.pdbx_seq_one_letter_code
_entity_poly.pdbx_strand_id
1 'polypeptide(L)' 'MMYFKGCPKCHGDLYAGEDIHGRYESCIQCGYLRDLGVNEDLLPAMETFVIEAPKRGRKPRKKARQAA' A
#
# COMPACT_ATOMS: atom_id res chain seq x y z
N MET A 1 3.36 23.59 10.63
CA MET A 1 2.92 24.05 11.97
C MET A 1 3.91 23.56 13.01
N MET A 2 3.99 24.19 14.19
CA MET A 2 4.93 23.77 15.25
C MET A 2 4.15 23.34 16.50
N TYR A 3 4.50 22.18 17.05
CA TYR A 3 3.88 21.62 18.27
C TYR A 3 4.93 21.46 19.36
N PHE A 4 4.75 22.16 20.48
CA PHE A 4 5.68 22.09 21.60
C PHE A 4 5.40 20.86 22.46
N LYS A 5 6.45 20.19 22.93
CA LYS A 5 6.36 19.00 23.80
C LYS A 5 5.50 17.85 23.25
N GLY A 6 5.26 17.82 21.94
CA GLY A 6 4.40 16.85 21.28
C GLY A 6 5.08 15.52 20.94
N CYS A 7 6.41 15.43 20.98
CA CYS A 7 7.10 14.22 20.57
C CYS A 7 6.89 13.07 21.58
N PRO A 8 6.40 11.89 21.15
CA PRO A 8 6.16 10.74 22.05
C PRO A 8 7.45 10.06 22.53
N LYS A 9 8.60 10.33 21.89
CA LYS A 9 9.89 9.74 22.26
C LYS A 9 10.63 10.55 23.32
N CYS A 10 10.82 11.85 23.07
CA CYS A 10 11.65 12.71 23.92
C CYS A 10 10.88 13.85 24.59
N HIS A 11 9.56 13.95 24.38
CA HIS A 11 8.75 15.08 24.82
C HIS A 11 9.32 16.43 24.33
N GLY A 12 9.88 16.40 23.12
CA GLY A 12 10.40 17.57 22.42
C GLY A 12 9.42 18.20 21.46
N ASP A 13 9.92 19.16 20.71
CA ASP A 13 9.12 19.94 19.77
C ASP A 13 9.03 19.23 18.41
N LEU A 14 7.81 19.16 17.87
CA LEU A 14 7.49 18.61 16.56
C LEU A 14 7.25 19.74 15.56
N TYR A 15 7.83 19.58 14.38
CA TYR A 15 7.60 20.39 13.20
C TYR A 15 6.75 19.60 12.21
N ALA A 16 5.61 20.14 11.81
CA ALA A 16 4.78 19.61 10.74
C ALA A 16 5.05 20.34 9.42
N GLY A 17 5.43 19.58 8.40
CA GLY A 17 5.72 20.01 7.04
C GLY A 17 4.92 19.23 6.00
N GLU A 18 5.12 19.58 4.73
CA GLU A 18 4.53 18.91 3.58
C GLU A 18 5.60 18.79 2.48
N ASP A 19 5.75 17.61 1.90
CA ASP A 19 6.67 17.33 0.80
C ASP A 19 5.95 16.60 -0.35
N ILE A 20 6.71 16.06 -1.31
CA ILE A 20 6.16 15.33 -2.46
C ILE A 20 5.43 14.04 -2.09
N HIS A 21 5.66 13.51 -0.89
CA HIS A 21 5.04 12.29 -0.36
C HIS A 21 3.83 12.61 0.53
N GLY A 22 3.65 13.87 0.92
CA GLY A 22 2.49 14.35 1.65
C GLY A 22 2.88 15.10 2.92
N ARG A 23 1.97 15.14 3.89
CA ARG A 23 2.22 15.83 5.16
C ARG A 23 2.97 14.90 6.10
N TYR A 24 3.89 15.48 6.86
CA TYR A 24 4.66 14.76 7.86
C TYR A 24 4.86 15.61 9.11
N GLU A 25 5.07 14.95 10.24
CA GLU A 25 5.55 15.55 11.47
C GLU A 25 6.93 14.99 11.83
N SER A 26 7.85 15.86 12.25
CA SER A 26 9.23 15.52 12.58
C SER A 26 9.69 16.22 13.85
N CYS A 27 10.36 15.51 14.75
CA CYS A 27 10.88 16.09 15.99
C CYS A 27 12.26 16.67 15.75
N ILE A 28 12.42 17.97 15.99
CA ILE A 28 13.69 18.67 15.81
C ILE A 28 14.75 18.18 16.81
N GLN A 29 14.33 17.70 17.99
CA GLN A 29 15.26 17.32 19.06
C GLN A 29 15.78 15.88 18.95
N CYS A 30 14.96 14.92 18.51
CA CYS A 30 15.35 13.50 18.47
C CYS A 30 15.22 12.84 17.10
N GLY A 31 14.72 13.54 16.08
CA GLY A 31 14.55 13.00 14.74
C GLY A 31 13.38 12.02 14.58
N TYR A 32 12.47 11.92 15.56
CA TYR A 32 11.22 11.15 15.40
C TYR A 32 10.43 11.69 14.20
N LEU A 33 10.07 10.84 13.24
CA LEU A 33 9.32 11.22 12.05
C LEU A 33 8.07 10.35 11.92
N ARG A 34 6.96 10.96 11.54
CA ARG A 34 5.69 10.30 11.29
C ARG A 34 4.99 10.94 10.11
N ASP A 35 4.59 10.12 9.15
CA ASP A 35 3.77 10.55 8.03
C ASP A 35 2.32 10.77 8.48
N LEU A 36 1.79 11.95 8.19
CA LEU A 36 0.39 12.29 8.35
C LEU A 36 -0.29 11.98 7.03
N GLY A 37 -0.47 10.67 6.78
CA GLY A 37 -1.00 10.15 5.53
C GLY A 37 -2.23 10.92 5.04
N VAL A 38 -2.33 11.10 3.73
CA VAL A 38 -3.58 11.56 3.11
C VAL A 38 -4.63 10.52 3.46
N ASN A 39 -5.73 10.94 4.08
CA ASN A 39 -6.80 10.03 4.51
C ASN A 39 -7.04 8.95 3.45
N GLU A 40 -6.95 7.67 3.85
CA GLU A 40 -7.16 6.50 2.99
C GLU A 40 -8.53 6.54 2.29
N ASP A 41 -9.45 7.40 2.74
CA ASP A 41 -10.74 7.69 2.13
C ASP A 41 -10.66 8.25 0.69
N LEU A 42 -9.50 8.75 0.25
CA LEU A 42 -9.29 9.29 -1.10
C LEU A 42 -8.43 8.40 -2.01
N LEU A 43 -7.92 7.29 -1.51
CA LEU A 43 -7.34 6.26 -2.36
C LEU A 43 -8.52 5.41 -2.84
N PRO A 44 -8.98 5.53 -4.10
CA PRO A 44 -9.82 4.47 -4.65
C PRO A 44 -8.99 3.19 -4.50
N ALA A 45 -9.47 2.26 -3.68
CA ALA A 45 -8.90 0.94 -3.54
C ALA A 45 -8.56 0.47 -4.95
N MET A 46 -7.28 0.34 -5.24
CA MET A 46 -6.82 -0.04 -6.57
C MET A 46 -7.30 -1.46 -6.77
N GLU A 47 -8.51 -1.62 -7.31
CA GLU A 47 -9.12 -2.91 -7.61
C GLU A 47 -8.20 -3.59 -8.59
N THR A 48 -7.41 -4.52 -8.07
CA THR A 48 -6.63 -5.43 -8.90
C THR A 48 -7.63 -6.25 -9.69
N PHE A 49 -7.83 -5.89 -10.96
CA PHE A 49 -8.60 -6.71 -11.91
C PHE A 49 -7.95 -8.09 -11.98
N VAL A 50 -8.60 -9.09 -11.39
CA VAL A 50 -8.22 -10.50 -11.54
C VAL A 50 -8.57 -10.90 -12.96
N ILE A 51 -7.58 -10.93 -13.86
CA ILE A 51 -7.77 -11.46 -15.20
C ILE A 51 -7.89 -12.98 -15.07
N GLU A 52 -9.11 -13.52 -15.24
CA GLU A 52 -9.34 -14.96 -15.21
C GLU A 52 -8.55 -15.65 -16.32
N ALA A 53 -7.63 -16.55 -15.93
CA ALA A 53 -6.85 -17.33 -16.87
C ALA A 53 -7.76 -18.28 -17.66
N PRO A 54 -7.67 -18.32 -19.01
CA PRO A 54 -8.50 -19.22 -19.81
C PRO A 54 -8.18 -20.67 -19.47
N LYS A 55 -9.20 -21.42 -19.01
CA LYS A 55 -9.09 -22.84 -18.71
C LYS A 55 -8.73 -23.59 -19.99
N ARG A 56 -7.54 -24.21 -20.01
CA ARG A 56 -7.07 -25.05 -21.12
C ARG A 56 -8.05 -26.20 -21.35
N GLY A 57 -8.73 -26.19 -22.50
CA GLY A 57 -9.63 -27.27 -22.90
C GLY A 57 -8.87 -28.60 -22.94
N ARG A 58 -9.34 -29.59 -22.16
CA ARG A 58 -8.83 -30.96 -22.25
C ARG A 58 -9.19 -31.52 -23.62
N LYS A 59 -8.20 -31.80 -24.47
CA LYS A 59 -8.42 -32.51 -25.74
C LYS A 59 -9.00 -33.91 -25.47
N PRO A 60 -10.05 -34.34 -26.17
CA PRO A 60 -10.57 -35.70 -26.04
C PRO A 60 -9.56 -36.71 -26.61
N ARG A 61 -9.22 -37.74 -25.83
CA ARG A 61 -8.43 -38.88 -26.29
C ARG A 61 -9.28 -39.69 -27.27
N LYS A 62 -8.96 -39.64 -28.56
CA LYS A 62 -9.52 -40.56 -29.55
C LYS A 62 -9.12 -41.99 -29.14
N LYS A 63 -10.08 -42.82 -28.74
CA LYS A 63 -9.86 -44.27 -28.58
C LYS A 63 -9.67 -44.84 -29.98
N ALA A 64 -8.46 -45.30 -30.28
CA ALA A 64 -8.20 -46.09 -31.48
C ALA A 64 -9.00 -47.39 -31.37
N ARG A 65 -9.92 -47.60 -32.30
CA ARG A 65 -10.46 -48.93 -32.61
C ARG A 65 -9.29 -49.76 -33.09
N GLN A 66 -9.00 -50.89 -32.43
CA GLN A 66 -8.19 -51.94 -33.03
C GLN A 66 -9.08 -53.17 -33.19
N ALA A 67 -9.16 -53.61 -34.43
CA ALA A 67 -9.81 -54.81 -34.90
C ALA A 67 -8.84 -55.98 -34.75
N ALA A 68 -9.38 -57.14 -34.37
CA ALA A 68 -8.96 -58.48 -34.77
C ALA A 68 -10.14 -59.42 -34.51
#